data_AF-A0A510KEY7-F1
#
_entry.id   AF-A0A510KEY7-F1
#
_cell.length_a   1.000
_cell.length_b   1.000
_cell.length_c   1.000
_cell.angle_alpha   90.00
_cell.angle_beta   90.00
_cell.angle_gamma   90.00
#
_symmetry.space_group_name_H-M   'P 1'
#
loop_
_entity.id
_entity.type
_entity.pdbx_description
1 polymer ?
#
loop_
_entity_poly.entity_id
_entity_poly.type
_entity_poly.pdbx_seq_one_letter_code
_entity_poly.pdbx_strand_id
1 'polypeptide(L)' 'MILHNTKDIYVLCKYYKIHILYGNFDLKGAFFIDENNTSFIFLRKGLSSQEEINILIHEFGHFILHKQYLLNRRS' A
#
# COMPACT_ATOMS: atom_id res chain seq x y z
N MET A 1 -10.63 -18.66 -6.22
CA MET A 1 -10.32 -18.47 -4.78
C MET A 1 -10.23 -16.98 -4.54
N ILE A 2 -11.18 -16.37 -3.81
CA ILE A 2 -11.09 -14.94 -3.48
C ILE A 2 -9.98 -14.87 -2.42
N LEU A 3 -8.80 -14.39 -2.80
CA LEU A 3 -7.57 -14.49 -2.00
C LEU A 3 -7.73 -13.82 -0.63
N HIS A 4 -8.68 -12.89 -0.49
CA HIS A 4 -9.06 -12.23 0.76
C HIS A 4 -10.58 -12.00 0.73
N ASN A 5 -11.33 -12.55 1.70
CA ASN A 5 -12.79 -12.40 1.77
C ASN A 5 -13.20 -11.00 2.30
N THR A 6 -12.52 -9.95 1.85
CA THR A 6 -12.72 -8.57 2.29
C THR A 6 -12.32 -7.59 1.18
N LYS A 7 -13.01 -6.45 1.14
CA LYS A 7 -12.64 -5.27 0.35
C LYS A 7 -12.04 -4.16 1.20
N ASP A 8 -11.90 -4.39 2.50
CA ASP A 8 -11.34 -3.43 3.44
C ASP A 8 -9.83 -3.31 3.22
N ILE A 9 -9.40 -2.16 2.73
CA ILE A 9 -8.01 -1.90 2.37
C ILE A 9 -7.09 -1.91 3.59
N TYR A 10 -7.56 -1.50 4.77
CA TYR A 10 -6.77 -1.52 5.99
C TYR A 10 -6.51 -2.95 6.46
N VAL A 11 -7.53 -3.81 6.33
CA VAL A 11 -7.36 -5.25 6.60
C VAL A 11 -6.33 -5.87 5.66
N LEU A 12 -6.36 -5.50 4.38
CA LEU A 12 -5.37 -5.96 3.39
C LEU A 12 -3.96 -5.45 3.71
N CYS A 13 -3.80 -4.14 3.97
CA CYS A 13 -2.51 -3.57 4.37
C CYS A 13 -1.94 -4.27 5.61
N LYS A 14 -2.77 -4.51 6.63
CA LYS A 14 -2.38 -5.26 7.84
C LYS A 14 -1.95 -6.69 7.52
N TYR A 15 -2.71 -7.41 6.70
CA TYR A 15 -2.39 -8.79 6.31
C TYR A 15 -1.04 -8.89 5.60
N TYR A 16 -0.77 -7.95 4.69
CA TYR A 16 0.49 -7.91 3.94
C TYR A 16 1.64 -7.22 4.67
N LYS A 17 1.45 -6.82 5.94
CA LYS A 17 2.43 -6.09 6.77
C LYS A 17 2.90 -4.79 6.10
N ILE A 18 1.98 -4.09 5.46
CA ILE A 18 2.21 -2.76 4.88
C ILE A 18 1.91 -1.72 5.96
N HIS A 19 2.92 -0.93 6.32
CA HIS A 19 2.81 0.09 7.35
C HIS A 19 2.28 1.39 6.74
N ILE A 20 1.20 1.93 7.30
CA ILE A 20 0.61 3.19 6.87
C ILE A 20 1.14 4.32 7.76
N LEU A 21 1.71 5.35 7.14
CA LEU A 21 2.32 6.48 7.83
C LEU A 21 1.66 7.80 7.38
N TYR A 22 1.37 8.68 8.34
CA TYR A 22 0.72 9.95 8.07
C TYR A 22 1.67 11.12 8.33
N GLY A 23 1.83 12.00 7.34
CA GLY A 23 2.72 13.17 7.46
C GLY A 23 2.27 14.35 6.63
N ASN A 24 2.98 15.48 6.77
CA ASN A 24 2.74 16.66 5.96
C ASN A 24 3.68 16.61 4.75
N PHE A 25 3.17 16.12 3.62
CA PHE A 25 3.92 15.94 2.38
C PHE A 25 3.25 16.68 1.23
N ASP A 26 4.02 17.06 0.21
CA ASP A 26 3.50 17.65 -1.02
C ASP A 26 2.66 16.65 -1.83
N LEU A 27 3.05 15.38 -1.81
CA LEU A 27 2.33 14.28 -2.45
C LEU A 27 1.19 13.78 -1.56
N LYS A 28 0.07 13.37 -2.19
CA LYS A 28 -1.09 12.84 -1.45
C LYS A 28 -0.83 11.47 -0.83
N GLY A 29 -0.04 10.63 -1.49
CA GLY A 29 0.48 9.39 -0.95
C GLY A 29 1.57 8.79 -1.82
N ALA A 30 2.26 7.79 -1.30
CA ALA A 30 3.32 7.08 -2.01
C ALA A 30 3.59 5.70 -1.38
N PHE A 31 3.81 4.70 -2.23
CA PHE A 31 4.31 3.39 -1.86
C PHE A 31 5.84 3.30 -1.99
N PHE A 32 6.50 2.67 -1.02
CA PHE A 32 7.91 2.32 -1.11
C PHE A 32 8.24 1.11 -0.23
N ILE A 33 9.42 0.55 -0.47
CA ILE A 33 9.99 -0.56 0.28
C ILE A 33 11.33 -0.09 0.83
N ASP A 34 11.57 -0.28 2.13
CA ASP A 34 12.86 0.06 2.74
C ASP A 34 13.94 -0.99 2.43
N GLU A 35 15.16 -0.73 2.92
CA GLU A 35 16.29 -1.66 2.79
C GLU A 35 16.05 -3.03 3.45
N ASN A 36 15.20 -3.11 4.48
CA ASN A 36 14.81 -4.35 5.16
C ASN A 36 13.64 -5.08 4.48
N ASN A 37 13.25 -4.68 3.27
CA ASN A 37 12.12 -5.22 2.52
C ASN A 37 10.77 -5.06 3.24
N THR A 38 10.66 -4.05 4.10
CA THR A 38 9.43 -3.64 4.78
C THR A 38 8.66 -2.68 3.88
N SER A 39 7.37 -2.93 3.72
CA SER A 39 6.50 -2.17 2.83
C SER A 39 5.80 -1.03 3.56
N PHE A 40 5.79 0.15 2.96
CA PHE A 40 5.20 1.33 3.55
C PHE A 40 4.31 2.07 2.55
N ILE A 41 3.23 2.65 3.05
CA ILE A 41 2.41 3.63 2.33
C ILE A 41 2.39 4.93 3.14
N PHE A 42 2.85 6.02 2.55
CA PHE A 42 2.66 7.35 3.11
C PHE A 42 1.34 7.94 2.65
N LEU A 43 0.70 8.67 3.55
CA LEU A 43 -0.48 9.48 3.29
C LEU A 43 -0.29 10.89 3.84
N ARG A 44 -0.78 11.87 3.09
CA ARG A 44 -0.84 13.25 3.57
C ARG A 44 -1.87 13.37 4.71
N LYS A 45 -1.54 14.13 5.75
CA LYS A 45 -2.51 14.50 6.79
C LYS A 45 -3.63 15.38 6.22
N GLY A 46 -4.83 15.26 6.79
CA GLY A 46 -5.99 16.08 6.41
C GLY A 46 -6.69 15.65 5.12
N LEU A 47 -6.45 14.43 4.64
CA LEU A 47 -7.24 13.84 3.57
C LEU A 47 -8.65 13.50 4.06
N SER A 48 -9.63 13.57 3.15
CA SER A 48 -10.96 13.03 3.43
C SER A 48 -10.89 11.50 3.49
N SER A 49 -11.78 10.86 4.25
CA SER A 49 -11.79 9.38 4.37
C SER A 49 -11.86 8.65 3.03
N GLN A 50 -12.59 9.20 2.05
CA GLN A 50 -12.67 8.61 0.71
C GLN A 50 -11.37 8.81 -0.10
N GLU A 51 -10.72 9.97 0.02
CA GLU A 51 -9.41 10.18 -0.62
C GLU A 51 -8.38 9.21 -0.07
N GLU A 52 -8.37 9.02 1.24
CA GLU A 52 -7.49 8.08 1.92
C GLU A 52 -7.67 6.66 1.38
N ILE A 53 -8.91 6.16 1.32
CA ILE A 53 -9.22 4.83 0.79
C ILE A 53 -8.77 4.71 -0.67
N ASN A 54 -9.04 5.71 -1.51
CA ASN A 54 -8.67 5.69 -2.92
C ASN A 54 -7.14 5.62 -3.11
N ILE A 55 -6.39 6.40 -2.33
CA ILE A 55 -4.92 6.40 -2.37
C ILE A 55 -4.40 5.07 -1.85
N LEU A 56 -4.90 4.56 -0.73
CA LEU A 56 -4.49 3.25 -0.20
C LEU A 56 -4.69 2.13 -1.22
N ILE A 57 -5.82 2.12 -1.93
CA ILE A 57 -6.08 1.13 -3.00
C ILE A 57 -5.07 1.28 -4.14
N HIS A 58 -4.80 2.52 -4.58
CA HIS A 58 -3.83 2.80 -5.63
C HIS A 58 -2.42 2.31 -5.25
N GLU A 59 -1.93 2.70 -4.08
CA GLU A 59 -0.61 2.33 -3.57
C GLU A 59 -0.49 0.83 -3.26
N PHE A 60 -1.57 0.21 -2.79
CA PHE A 60 -1.64 -1.25 -2.65
C PHE A 60 -1.55 -1.97 -4.01
N GLY A 61 -2.10 -1.39 -5.06
CA GLY A 61 -1.92 -1.87 -6.43
C GLY A 61 -0.44 -1.95 -6.83
N HIS A 62 0.33 -0.90 -6.53
CA HIS A 62 1.79 -0.89 -6.75
C HIS A 62 2.48 -2.02 -6.00
N PHE A 63 2.13 -2.26 -4.74
CA PHE A 63 2.67 -3.38 -3.97
C PHE A 63 2.44 -4.74 -4.65
N ILE A 64 1.21 -5.02 -5.09
CA ILE A 64 0.88 -6.30 -5.74
C ILE A 64 1.67 -6.46 -7.04
N LEU A 65 1.72 -5.42 -7.87
CA LEU A 65 2.42 -5.44 -9.15
C LEU A 65 3.93 -5.58 -8.97
N HIS A 66 4.54 -4.84 -8.04
CA HIS A 66 5.96 -4.97 -7.71
C HIS A 66 6.29 -6.37 -7.20
N LYS A 67 5.46 -6.95 -6.34
CA LYS A 67 5.65 -8.31 -5.85
C LYS A 67 5.62 -9.34 -6.98
N GLN A 68 4.67 -9.24 -7.90
CA GLN A 68 4.61 -10.12 -9.07
C GLN A 68 5.83 -9.95 -9.97
N TYR A 69 6.24 -8.71 -10.23
CA TYR A 69 7.40 -8.41 -11.06
C TYR A 69 8.71 -8.96 -10.46
N LEU A 70 8.92 -8.78 -9.16
CA LEU A 70 10.10 -9.28 -8.45
C LEU A 70 10.15 -10.81 -8.40
N LEU A 71 9.00 -11.48 -8.26
CA LEU A 71 8.91 -12.95 -8.30
C LEU A 71 9.29 -13.49 -9.68
N ASN A 72 8.85 -12.83 -10.76
CA ASN A 72 9.12 -13.27 -12.14
C ASN A 72 10.56 -12.99 -12.61
N ARG A 73 11.36 -12.21 -11.88
CA ARG A 73 12.80 -12.01 -12.17
C ARG A 73 13.70 -13.11 -11.63
N ARG A 74 13.19 -14.02 -10.80
CA ARG A 74 13.95 -15.12 -10.18
C ARG A 74 13.73 -16.48 -10.87
N SER A 75 13.01 -16.52 -12.00
CA SER A 75 12.81 -17.70 -12.85
C SER A 75 13.77 -17.73 -14.03
#